data_AF-A0A3S4B1S1-F1
#
_entry.id   AF-A0A3S4B1S1-F1
#
_cell.length_a   1.000
_cell.length_b   1.000
_cell.length_c   1.000
_cell.angle_alpha   90.00
_cell.angle_beta   90.00
_cell.angle_gamma   90.00
#
_symmetry.space_group_name_H-M   'P 1'
#
loop_
_entity.id
_entity.type
_entity.pdbx_description
1 polymer ?
#
loop_
_entity_poly.entity_id
_entity_poly.type
_entity_poly.pdbx_seq_one_letter_code
_entity_poly.pdbx_strand_id
1 'polypeptide(L)'
;MDLVATTLVSDNAVHARYADRLDMGTATLWFEFHVPLADLDLPGRWPSAPAEARFINQAKIAALRHLYRTIGSELARLQGQLQDPSQDQTQPTA
;
A
#
# COMPACT_ATOMS: atom_id res chain seq x y z
N MET A 1 -5.72 2.59 -17.10
CA MET A 1 -6.65 2.50 -15.96
C MET A 1 -6.16 3.55 -14.99
N ASP A 2 -6.82 4.70 -14.99
CA ASP A 2 -6.32 5.88 -14.29
C ASP A 2 -6.91 5.89 -12.89
N LEU A 3 -6.06 5.53 -11.94
CA LEU A 3 -6.37 5.51 -10.51
C LEU A 3 -6.40 6.96 -10.00
N VAL A 4 -7.59 7.46 -9.63
CA VAL A 4 -7.71 8.77 -8.96
C VAL A 4 -7.26 8.58 -7.52
N ALA A 5 -6.13 9.21 -7.19
CA ALA A 5 -5.52 9.14 -5.87
C ALA A 5 -5.81 10.43 -5.10
N THR A 6 -6.61 10.34 -4.04
CA THR A 6 -6.58 11.38 -3.00
C THR A 6 -5.52 10.97 -2.00
N THR A 7 -4.35 11.62 -2.04
CA THR A 7 -3.26 11.35 -1.09
C THR A 7 -3.08 12.52 -0.13
N LEU A 8 -3.42 12.29 1.13
CA LEU A 8 -3.22 13.19 2.25
C LEU A 8 -2.00 12.74 3.05
N VAL A 9 -1.11 13.68 3.39
CA VAL A 9 -0.01 13.43 4.32
C VAL A 9 -0.34 14.17 5.62
N SER A 10 -0.55 13.42 6.69
CA SER A 10 -0.76 13.92 8.04
C SER A 10 0.58 14.03 8.78
N ASP A 11 0.54 14.41 10.06
CA ASP A 11 1.74 14.54 10.90
C ASP A 11 2.46 13.20 11.12
N ASN A 12 1.76 12.07 10.99
CA ASN A 12 2.28 10.75 11.32
C ASN A 12 2.07 9.68 10.24
N ALA A 13 1.32 9.97 9.18
CA ALA A 13 1.03 8.98 8.15
C ALA A 13 0.77 9.56 6.76
N VAL A 14 0.87 8.68 5.76
CA VAL A 14 0.31 8.91 4.43
C VAL A 14 -0.98 8.12 4.32
N HIS A 15 -2.07 8.83 4.05
CA HIS A 15 -3.37 8.26 3.71
C HIS A 15 -3.58 8.42 2.22
N ALA A 16 -3.90 7.33 1.54
CA ALA A 16 -4.33 7.42 0.16
C ALA A 16 -5.57 6.57 -0.09
N ARG A 17 -6.43 7.13 -0.94
CA ARG A 17 -7.65 6.48 -1.38
C ARG A 17 -7.69 6.46 -2.89
N TYR A 18 -8.05 5.31 -3.42
CA TYR A 18 -8.07 4.97 -4.81
C TYR A 18 -9.43 4.43 -5.20
N ALA A 19 -9.96 4.90 -6.32
CA ALA A 19 -11.18 4.39 -6.92
C ALA A 19 -10.86 3.57 -8.17
N ASP A 20 -11.73 2.60 -8.46
CA ASP A 20 -11.72 1.86 -9.72
C ASP A 20 -12.12 2.71 -10.94
N ARG A 21 -12.74 3.87 -10.69
CA ARG A 21 -13.24 4.80 -11.72
C ARG A 21 -12.78 6.22 -11.46
N LEU A 22 -12.63 6.97 -12.55
CA LEU A 22 -12.27 8.39 -12.53
C LEU A 22 -13.37 9.26 -11.91
N ASP A 23 -14.63 9.00 -12.26
CA ASP A 23 -15.78 9.69 -11.67
C ASP A 23 -16.13 9.06 -10.32
N MET A 24 -15.85 9.81 -9.24
CA MET A 24 -16.10 9.36 -7.87
C MET A 24 -17.59 9.08 -7.59
N GLY A 25 -18.51 9.73 -8.31
CA GLY A 25 -19.96 9.50 -8.15
C GLY A 25 -20.41 8.13 -8.69
N THR A 26 -19.60 7.51 -9.54
CA THR A 26 -19.89 6.19 -10.12
C THR A 26 -18.93 5.09 -9.67
N ALA A 27 -17.95 5.41 -8.83
CA ALA A 27 -16.97 4.46 -8.31
C ALA A 27 -17.67 3.30 -7.57
N THR A 28 -17.31 2.07 -7.92
CA THR A 28 -17.90 0.86 -7.35
C THR A 28 -16.98 0.16 -6.37
N LEU A 29 -15.67 0.37 -6.50
CA LEU A 29 -14.66 -0.20 -5.62
C LEU A 29 -13.73 0.89 -5.13
N TRP A 30 -13.36 0.76 -3.86
CA TRP A 30 -12.41 1.64 -3.21
C TRP A 30 -11.29 0.82 -2.61
N PHE A 31 -10.06 1.30 -2.81
CA PHE A 31 -8.88 0.79 -2.16
C PHE A 31 -8.28 1.91 -1.31
N GLU A 32 -8.16 1.66 -0.02
CA GLU A 32 -7.59 2.61 0.94
C GLU A 32 -6.31 2.04 1.50
N PHE A 33 -5.27 2.88 1.57
CA PHE A 33 -4.06 2.56 2.29
C PHE A 33 -3.74 3.64 3.32
N HIS A 34 -3.20 3.17 4.43
CA HIS A 34 -2.66 3.99 5.50
C HIS A 34 -1.26 3.47 5.80
N VAL A 35 -0.24 4.30 5.61
CA VAL A 35 1.14 3.94 5.92
C VAL A 35 1.71 4.94 6.92
N PRO A 36 2.07 4.51 8.14
CA PRO A 36 2.77 5.34 9.10
C PRO A 36 4.09 5.86 8.50
N LEU A 37 4.42 7.13 8.74
CA LEU A 37 5.68 7.72 8.27
C LEU A 37 6.90 7.01 8.85
N ALA A 38 6.77 6.39 10.02
CA ALA A 38 7.82 5.57 10.64
C ALA A 38 8.17 4.31 9.84
N ASP A 39 7.23 3.80 9.03
CA ASP A 39 7.42 2.61 8.19
C ASP A 39 7.89 2.95 6.77
N LEU A 40 8.07 4.25 6.49
CA LEU A 40 8.53 4.75 5.22
C LEU A 40 10.03 5.01 5.25
N ASP A 41 10.70 4.61 4.18
CA ASP A 41 12.08 4.97 3.92
C ASP A 41 12.16 6.42 3.43
N LEU A 42 12.20 7.35 4.39
CA LEU A 42 12.23 8.78 4.18
C LEU A 42 13.64 9.33 4.40
N PRO A 43 14.10 10.29 3.58
CA PRO A 43 15.41 10.89 3.76
C PRO A 43 15.43 11.79 4.99
N GLY A 44 16.13 11.34 6.04
CA GLY A 44 16.40 12.13 7.24
C GLY A 44 15.20 12.30 8.17
N ARG A 45 15.30 13.27 9.10
CA ARG A 45 14.28 13.52 10.11
C ARG A 45 13.07 14.20 9.48
N TRP A 46 11.89 13.56 9.58
CA TRP A 46 10.63 14.17 9.15
C TRP A 46 10.38 15.49 9.92
N PRO A 47 10.06 16.61 9.24
CA PRO A 47 9.86 17.88 9.91
C PRO A 47 8.59 17.85 10.77
N SER A 48 8.69 18.35 12.00
CA SER A 48 7.54 18.60 12.88
C SER A 48 6.84 19.88 12.41
N ALA A 49 5.98 19.77 11.40
CA ALA A 49 4.98 20.72 10.86
C ALA A 49 5.31 22.24 10.75
N PRO A 50 4.86 22.93 9.67
CA PRO A 50 4.29 22.38 8.45
C PRO A 50 5.39 21.89 7.51
N ALA A 51 5.25 20.66 6.99
CA ALA A 51 6.20 20.07 6.08
C ALA A 51 6.17 20.81 4.73
N GLU A 52 7.34 21.25 4.23
CA GLU A 52 7.44 21.84 2.90
C GLU A 52 6.94 20.86 1.81
N ALA A 53 6.42 21.38 0.69
CA ALA A 53 5.87 20.58 -0.40
C ALA A 53 6.81 19.46 -0.90
N ARG A 54 8.14 19.67 -0.83
CA ARG A 54 9.14 18.64 -1.17
C ARG A 54 9.07 17.42 -0.26
N PHE A 55 8.88 17.59 1.05
CA PHE A 55 8.77 16.49 2.02
C PHE A 55 7.46 15.73 1.82
N ILE A 56 6.36 16.44 1.56
CA ILE A 56 5.07 15.84 1.22
C ILE A 56 5.21 14.94 -0.01
N ASN A 57 5.83 15.43 -1.08
CA ASN A 57 6.02 14.63 -2.30
C ASN A 57 6.93 13.41 -2.06
N GLN A 58 7.98 13.55 -1.25
CA GLN A 58 8.84 12.43 -0.86
C GLN A 58 8.06 11.36 -0.08
N ALA A 59 7.23 11.75 0.89
CA ALA A 59 6.37 10.81 1.61
C ALA A 59 5.38 10.10 0.70
N LYS A 60 4.75 10.82 -0.23
CA LYS A 60 3.86 10.21 -1.24
C LYS A 60 4.60 9.14 -2.05
N ILE A 61 5.80 9.44 -2.54
CA ILE A 61 6.61 8.49 -3.31
C ILE A 61 7.03 7.29 -2.44
N ALA A 62 7.48 7.54 -1.21
CA ALA A 62 7.88 6.48 -0.29
C ALA A 62 6.70 5.54 0.05
N ALA A 63 5.50 6.09 0.26
CA ALA A 63 4.29 5.30 0.50
C ALA A 63 3.90 4.46 -0.71
N LEU A 64 3.99 5.00 -1.94
CA LEU A 64 3.77 4.23 -3.16
C LEU A 64 4.77 3.07 -3.31
N ARG A 65 6.05 3.30 -3.00
CA ARG A 65 7.08 2.25 -3.01
C ARG A 65 6.82 1.19 -1.95
N HIS A 66 6.42 1.60 -0.74
CA HIS A 66 6.03 0.69 0.33
C HIS A 66 4.87 -0.21 -0.14
N LEU A 67 3.80 0.38 -0.68
CA LEU A 67 2.65 -0.35 -1.21
C LEU A 67 3.06 -1.34 -2.31
N TYR A 68 3.88 -0.91 -3.27
CA TYR A 68 4.37 -1.76 -4.35
C TYR A 68 5.10 -3.01 -3.82
N ARG A 69 5.96 -2.84 -2.82
CA ARG A 69 6.68 -3.96 -2.18
C ARG A 69 5.75 -4.89 -1.42
N THR A 70 4.78 -4.34 -0.69
CA THR A 70 3.79 -5.12 0.07
C THR A 70 2.94 -5.96 -0.87
N ILE A 71 2.40 -5.37 -1.94
CA ILE A 71 1.62 -6.10 -2.96
C ILE A 71 2.49 -7.17 -3.63
N GLY A 72 3.72 -6.84 -4.04
CA GLY A 72 4.61 -7.80 -4.67
C GLY A 72 4.94 -9.00 -3.76
N SER A 73 5.18 -8.76 -2.48
CA SER A 73 5.46 -9.81 -1.50
C SER A 73 4.24 -10.71 -1.28
N GLU A 74 3.05 -10.11 -1.20
CA GLU A 74 1.80 -10.85 -1.02
C GLU A 74 1.45 -11.69 -2.25
N LEU A 75 1.66 -11.16 -3.46
CA LEU A 75 1.49 -11.92 -4.70
C LEU A 75 2.45 -13.12 -4.76
N ALA A 76 3.73 -12.93 -4.40
CA ALA A 76 4.69 -14.03 -4.35
C ALA A 76 4.28 -15.10 -3.32
N ARG A 77 3.79 -14.67 -2.15
CA ARG A 77 3.27 -15.58 -1.11
C ARG A 77 2.09 -16.40 -1.62
N LEU A 78 1.11 -15.76 -2.26
CA LEU A 78 -0.08 -16.43 -2.82
C LEU A 78 0.27 -17.38 -3.97
N GLN A 79 1.21 -16.99 -4.83
CA GLN A 79 1.70 -17.86 -5.91
C GLN A 79 2.41 -19.10 -5.37
N GLY A 80 3.22 -18.96 -4.32
CA GLY A 80 3.83 -20.10 -3.63
C GLY A 80 2.79 -21.07 -3.07
N GLN A 81 1.68 -20.56 -2.50
CA GLN A 81 0.57 -21.39 -2.03
C GLN A 81 -0.17 -22.12 -3.15
N LEU A 82 -0.32 -21.49 -4.31
CA LEU A 82 -0.93 -22.13 -5.49
C LEU A 82 -0.03 -23.18 -6.13
N GLN A 83 1.28 -23.06 -5.97
CA GLN A 83 2.28 -23.98 -6.54
C GLN A 83 2.58 -25.19 -5.66
N ASP A 84 2.15 -25.20 -4.39
CA ASP A 84 2.37 -26.30 -3.46
C ASP A 84 1.06 -27.05 -3.13
N PRO A 85 0.57 -27.94 -4.01
CA PRO A 85 -0.62 -28.76 -3.78
C PRO A 85 -0.43 -29.87 -2.72
N SER A 86 0.72 -29.91 -2.04
CA SER A 86 1.16 -31.04 -1.20
C SER A 86 0.62 -31.02 0.24
N GLN A 87 -0.19 -30.02 0.64
CA GLN A 87 -0.70 -29.91 2.02
C GLN A 87 -2.05 -30.60 2.24
N ASP A 88 -2.72 -31.11 1.19
CA ASP A 88 -4.04 -31.76 1.31
C ASP A 88 -3.99 -33.28 1.54
N GLN A 89 -2.81 -33.87 1.73
CA GLN A 89 -2.66 -35.32 2.00
C GLN A 89 -1.80 -35.58 3.23
N THR A 90 -2.31 -35.24 4.41
CA THR A 90 -1.87 -35.91 5.64
C THR A 90 -3.01 -36.09 6.64
N GLN A 91 -3.85 -37.11 6.40
CA GLN A 91 -4.22 -38.16 7.37
C GLN A 91 -5.35 -39.04 6.79
N PRO A 92 -5.58 -40.29 7.24
CA PRO A 92 -4.80 -41.14 8.16
C PRO A 92 -4.58 -42.57 7.61
N THR A 93 -3.63 -43.32 8.17
CA THR A 93 -3.61 -44.81 8.23
C THR A 93 -2.36 -45.20 9.03
N ALA A 94 -2.38 -46.07 10.03
CA ALA A 94 -3.39 -46.94 10.62
C ALA A 94 -3.07 -47.11 12.12
#